data_AF-A0A162LV76-F1
#
_entry.id   AF-A0A162LV76-F1
#
_cell.length_a   1.000
_cell.length_b   1.000
_cell.length_c   1.000
_cell.angle_alpha   90.00
_cell.angle_beta   90.00
_cell.angle_gamma   90.00
#
_symmetry.space_group_name_H-M   'P 1'
#
loop_
_entity.id
_entity.type
_entity.pdbx_description
1 polymer ?
#
loop_
_entity_poly.entity_id
_entity_poly.type
_entity_poly.pdbx_seq_one_letter_code
_entity_poly.pdbx_strand_id
1 'polypeptide(L)' 'MINDNNRCLWMTQFLSSPDQDKQKSIADVIQCNDIKIMDSIRFHLGMRNQLHLLRSGTS' A
#
# COMPACT_ATOMS: atom_id res chain seq x y z
N MET A 1 2.90 14.42 -4.88
CA MET A 1 3.93 13.35 -4.92
C MET A 1 4.54 13.20 -3.54
N ILE A 2 4.64 11.97 -3.02
CA ILE A 2 5.32 11.69 -1.75
C ILE A 2 6.84 11.74 -2.01
N ASN A 3 7.56 12.69 -1.39
CA ASN A 3 9.03 12.76 -1.44
C ASN A 3 9.65 11.58 -0.66
N ASP A 4 10.88 11.16 -0.96
CA ASP A 4 11.48 9.91 -0.47
C ASP A 4 11.54 9.79 1.06
N ASN A 5 11.82 10.86 1.80
CA ASN A 5 11.75 10.86 3.27
C ASN A 5 10.31 10.61 3.79
N ASN A 6 9.30 11.10 3.06
CA ASN A 6 7.90 10.89 3.41
C ASN A 6 7.43 9.49 3.01
N ARG A 7 8.11 8.81 2.07
CA ARG A 7 7.74 7.45 1.62
C ARG A 7 8.03 6.40 2.68
N CYS A 8 9.17 6.49 3.36
CA CYS A 8 9.49 5.57 4.46
C CYS A 8 8.47 5.69 5.59
N LEU A 9 8.17 6.92 6.03
CA LEU A 9 7.18 7.17 7.07
C LEU A 9 5.79 6.68 6.65
N TRP A 10 5.37 6.99 5.42
CA TRP A 10 4.10 6.54 4.86
C TRP A 10 4.00 5.02 4.83
N MET A 11 5.06 4.31 4.42
CA MET A 11 5.08 2.85 4.38
C MET A 11 5.01 2.24 5.79
N THR A 12 5.73 2.82 6.76
CA THR A 12 5.64 2.38 8.17
C THR A 12 4.22 2.56 8.72
N GLN A 13 3.58 3.70 8.43
CA GLN A 13 2.19 3.95 8.80
C GLN A 13 1.25 2.94 8.13
N PHE A 14 1.35 2.76 6.82
CA PHE A 14 0.57 1.80 6.04
C PHE A 14 0.66 0.38 6.63
N LEU A 15 1.87 -0.11 6.92
CA LEU A 15 2.07 -1.46 7.46
C LEU A 15 1.55 -1.64 8.88
N SER A 16 1.35 -0.55 9.63
CA SER A 16 0.83 -0.54 11.00
C SER A 16 -0.69 -0.33 11.05
N SER A 17 -1.30 0.17 9.96
CA SER A 17 -2.73 0.44 9.89
C SER A 17 -3.58 -0.85 9.87
N PRO A 18 -4.84 -0.80 10.32
CA PRO A 18 -5.81 -1.88 10.12
C PRO A 18 -6.04 -2.19 8.63
N ASP A 19 -6.48 -3.40 8.31
CA ASP A 19 -6.64 -3.86 6.92
C ASP A 19 -7.62 -3.01 6.10
N GLN A 20 -8.69 -2.52 6.72
CA GLN A 20 -9.64 -1.60 6.08
C GLN A 20 -8.95 -0.31 5.61
N ASP A 21 -8.00 0.23 6.38
CA ASP A 21 -7.29 1.46 6.02
C ASP A 21 -6.14 1.20 5.05
N LYS A 22 -5.54 0.00 5.09
CA LYS A 22 -4.61 -0.46 4.05
C LYS A 22 -5.33 -0.50 2.70
N GLN A 23 -6.54 -1.04 2.62
CA GLN A 23 -7.31 -1.13 1.38
C GLN A 23 -7.61 0.26 0.78
N LYS A 24 -8.00 1.23 1.61
CA LYS A 24 -8.17 2.63 1.16
C LYS A 24 -6.86 3.21 0.61
N SER A 25 -5.77 3.03 1.36
CA SER A 25 -4.43 3.51 0.95
C SER A 25 -3.97 2.88 -0.36
N ILE A 26 -4.27 1.59 -0.58
CA ILE A 26 -3.99 0.89 -1.84
C ILE A 26 -4.80 1.51 -2.98
N ALA A 27 -6.09 1.76 -2.78
CA ALA A 27 -6.94 2.40 -3.79
C ALA A 27 -6.43 3.80 -4.17
N ASP A 28 -6.02 4.60 -3.19
CA ASP A 28 -5.45 5.93 -3.43
C ASP A 28 -4.15 5.87 -4.23
N VAL A 29 -3.27 4.90 -3.94
CA VAL A 29 -2.02 4.69 -4.69
C VAL A 29 -2.29 4.22 -6.12
N ILE A 30 -3.30 3.36 -6.33
CA ILE A 30 -3.75 2.95 -7.67
C ILE A 30 -4.24 4.18 -8.44
N GLN A 31 -5.10 5.01 -7.83
CA GLN A 31 -5.64 6.21 -8.46
C GLN A 31 -4.54 7.22 -8.81
N CYS A 32 -3.54 7.37 -7.94
CA CYS A 32 -2.39 8.25 -8.18
C CYS A 32 -1.38 7.67 -9.18
N ASN A 33 -1.55 6.43 -9.62
CA ASN A 33 -0.63 5.69 -10.49
C ASN A 33 0.84 5.74 -9.98
N ASP A 34 1.04 5.71 -8.65
CA ASP A 34 2.39 5.71 -8.07
C ASP A 34 2.94 4.27 -8.02
N ILE A 35 3.53 3.87 -9.15
CA ILE A 35 4.08 2.52 -9.36
C ILE A 35 5.12 2.17 -8.28
N LYS A 36 5.97 3.13 -7.87
CA LYS A 36 7.03 2.88 -6.90
C LYS A 36 6.46 2.50 -5.53
N ILE A 37 5.42 3.19 -5.09
CA ILE A 37 4.74 2.86 -3.84
C ILE A 37 3.97 1.55 -3.98
N MET A 38 3.30 1.31 -5.11
CA MET A 38 2.59 0.05 -5.36
C MET A 38 3.51 -1.17 -5.29
N ASP A 39 4.72 -1.09 -5.87
CA ASP A 39 5.68 -2.18 -5.82
C ASP A 39 6.19 -2.41 -4.39
N SER A 40 6.42 -1.34 -3.62
CA SER A 40 6.78 -1.45 -2.21
C SER A 40 5.66 -2.07 -1.37
N ILE A 41 4.39 -1.69 -1.62
CA ILE A 41 3.22 -2.32 -0.99
C ILE A 41 3.21 -3.83 -1.29
N ARG A 42 3.32 -4.22 -2.56
CA ARG A 42 3.30 -5.63 -2.98
C ARG A 42 4.41 -6.43 -2.31
N PHE A 43 5.63 -5.88 -2.26
CA PHE A 43 6.76 -6.51 -1.60
C PHE A 43 6.48 -6.75 -0.11
N HIS A 44 6.09 -5.72 0.63
CA HIS A 44 5.88 -5.84 2.08
C HIS A 44 4.65 -6.68 2.45
N LEU A 45 3.56 -6.60 1.70
CA LEU A 45 2.40 -7.48 1.89
C LEU A 45 2.76 -8.94 1.57
N GLY A 46 3.59 -9.18 0.55
CA GLY A 46 4.14 -10.50 0.23
C GLY A 46 4.92 -11.10 1.39
N MET A 47 5.82 -10.32 2.00
CA MET A 47 6.59 -10.75 3.19
C MET A 47 5.70 -11.09 4.39
N ARG A 48 4.50 -10.51 4.49
CA ARG A 48 3.56 -10.70 5.60
C ARG A 48 2.43 -11.69 5.30
N ASN A 49 2.44 -12.32 4.12
CA ASN A 49 1.33 -13.16 3.63
C ASN A 49 -0.04 -12.43 3.58
N GLN A 50 -0.01 -11.12 3.32
CA GLN A 50 -1.18 -10.22 3.27
C GLN A 50 -1.58 -9.82 1.85
N LEU A 51 -1.14 -10.57 0.83
CA LEU A 51 -1.47 -10.27 -0.59
C LEU A 51 -2.96 -10.33 -0.90
N HIS A 52 -3.77 -10.96 -0.04
CA HIS A 52 -5.24 -10.96 -0.18
C HIS A 52 -5.83 -9.54 -0.14
N LEU A 53 -5.18 -8.59 0.52
CA LEU A 53 -5.60 -7.18 0.58
C LEU A 53 -5.57 -6.48 -0.78
N LEU A 54 -4.80 -6.99 -1.75
CA LEU A 54 -4.75 -6.47 -3.11
C LEU A 54 -5.93 -6.94 -3.99
N ARG A 55 -6.69 -7.97 -3.57
CA ARG A 55 -7.74 -8.60 -4.38
C ARG A 55 -9.13 -8.00 -4.18
N SER A 56 -9.34 -7.13 -3.20
CA SER A 56 -10.67 -6.62 -2.83
C SER A 56 -11.25 -5.52 -3.74
N GLY A 57 -10.76 -5.39 -4.98
CA GLY A 57 -11.18 -4.35 -5.94
C GLY A 57 -11.86 -4.85 -7.22
N THR A 58 -12.20 -6.14 -7.30
CA THR A 58 -12.93 -6.71 -8.45
C THR A 58 -14.14 -7.52 -7.95
N SER A 59 -15.27 -6.85 -7.80
CA SER A 59 -16.61 -7.42 -7.88
C SER A 59 -17.54 -6.36 -8.46
#